data_AF-A0A392QV43-F1
#
_entry.id   AF-A0A392QV43-F1
#
_cell.length_a   1.000
_cell.length_b   1.000
_cell.length_c   1.000
_cell.angle_alpha   90.00
_cell.angle_beta   90.00
_cell.angle_gamma   90.00
#
_symmetry.space_group_name_H-M   'P 1'
#
loop_
_entity.id
_entity.type
_entity.pdbx_description
1 polymer ?
#
loop_
_entity_poly.entity_id
_entity_poly.type
_entity_poly.pdbx_seq_one_letter_code
_entity_poly.pdbx_strand_id
1 'polypeptide(L)'
;NCFPLLEVVDISDPVYFKDNQVEYVTLTFFKLRKVNLSGLDYIAELLFRLFKNCPLLEEVILLRCYDIAYDGVSSALREAPRLTSLTFSTGYGPVDEEDRESYITSQFIASLVSLKYLTSLDLLSTKISDELLFSIANEGLPLTRLVLQALGGYSYSGIF
;
A
#
# COMPACT_ATOMS: atom_id res chain seq x y z
N ASN A 1 -3.36 -26.19 -4.17
CA ASN A 1 -3.77 -24.85 -4.63
C ASN A 1 -5.20 -24.94 -5.13
N CYS A 2 -6.19 -24.41 -4.38
CA CYS A 2 -7.61 -24.65 -4.65
C CYS A 2 -8.18 -23.75 -5.76
N PHE A 3 -7.51 -22.65 -6.07
CA PHE A 3 -7.93 -21.68 -7.08
C PHE A 3 -6.77 -21.34 -8.02
N PRO A 4 -6.34 -22.28 -8.89
CA PRO A 4 -5.14 -22.11 -9.73
C PRO A 4 -5.26 -21.00 -10.79
N LEU A 5 -6.48 -20.50 -11.04
CA LEU A 5 -6.78 -19.46 -12.02
C LEU A 5 -7.14 -18.12 -11.36
N LEU A 6 -6.98 -17.98 -10.04
CA LEU A 6 -7.42 -16.78 -9.33
C LEU A 6 -6.55 -15.58 -9.69
N GLU A 7 -7.17 -14.53 -10.22
CA GLU A 7 -6.51 -13.28 -10.62
C GLU A 7 -6.81 -12.12 -9.66
N VAL A 8 -7.92 -12.18 -8.93
CA VAL A 8 -8.38 -11.14 -8.01
C VAL A 8 -8.74 -11.77 -6.68
N VAL A 9 -8.20 -11.21 -5.59
CA VAL A 9 -8.55 -11.56 -4.21
C VAL A 9 -9.03 -10.30 -3.51
N ASP A 10 -10.20 -10.38 -2.88
CA ASP A 10 -10.68 -9.36 -1.97
C ASP A 10 -10.94 -10.01 -0.61
N ILE A 11 -10.20 -9.58 0.40
CA ILE A 11 -10.34 -10.03 1.80
C ILE A 11 -10.49 -8.83 2.73
N SER A 12 -11.05 -7.74 2.22
CA SER A 12 -11.24 -6.50 2.98
C SER A 12 -12.30 -6.60 4.08
N ASP A 13 -12.14 -5.78 5.11
CA ASP A 13 -13.05 -5.59 6.26
C ASP A 13 -13.60 -6.90 6.85
N PRO A 14 -12.74 -7.84 7.27
CA PRO A 14 -13.24 -9.08 7.81
C PRO A 14 -13.91 -8.86 9.17
N VAL A 15 -15.14 -9.36 9.30
CA VAL A 15 -16.00 -9.15 10.49
C VAL A 15 -15.38 -9.75 11.77
N TYR A 16 -14.45 -10.71 11.65
CA TYR A 16 -13.75 -11.35 12.77
C TYR A 16 -12.31 -11.74 12.39
N PHE A 17 -11.38 -10.78 12.43
CA PHE A 17 -9.94 -11.11 12.51
C PHE A 17 -9.52 -11.06 13.98
N LYS A 18 -9.44 -12.22 14.62
CA LYS A 18 -8.68 -12.37 15.87
C LYS A 18 -7.28 -12.82 15.50
N ASP A 19 -6.27 -12.19 16.10
CA ASP A 19 -4.81 -12.25 15.92
C ASP A 19 -4.11 -13.61 15.64
N ASN A 20 -4.83 -14.72 15.56
CA ASN A 20 -4.23 -16.06 15.70
C ASN A 20 -4.36 -16.96 14.47
N GLN A 21 -4.44 -16.43 13.25
CA GLN A 21 -4.24 -17.28 12.06
C GLN A 21 -3.16 -16.71 11.13
N VAL A 22 -1.95 -16.69 11.70
CA VAL A 22 -0.67 -16.85 10.99
C VAL A 22 -0.57 -18.26 10.38
N GLU A 23 -1.63 -18.64 9.68
CA GLU A 23 -1.63 -19.69 8.68
C GLU A 23 -2.11 -19.08 7.36
N TYR A 24 -1.50 -17.95 6.96
CA TYR A 24 -1.35 -17.59 5.54
C TYR A 24 -0.41 -18.59 4.84
N VAL A 25 -0.57 -19.88 5.13
CA VAL A 25 0.22 -21.01 4.69
C VAL A 25 0.16 -20.98 3.18
N THR A 26 1.26 -20.53 2.58
CA THR A 26 1.53 -20.70 1.14
C THR A 26 0.46 -20.12 0.22
N LEU A 27 0.09 -18.84 0.39
CA LEU A 27 -0.61 -18.10 -0.68
C LEU A 27 0.35 -17.97 -1.86
N THR A 28 0.36 -18.97 -2.73
CA THR A 28 1.07 -18.95 -4.00
C THR A 28 0.01 -18.91 -5.09
N PHE A 29 -0.44 -17.71 -5.42
CA PHE A 29 -1.38 -17.50 -6.52
C PHE A 29 -0.60 -17.01 -7.74
N PHE A 30 -0.14 -17.96 -8.56
CA PHE A 30 0.69 -17.66 -9.72
C PHE A 30 0.00 -16.76 -10.75
N LYS A 31 -1.34 -16.69 -10.74
CA LYS A 31 -2.13 -15.83 -11.62
C LYS A 31 -2.66 -14.56 -10.96
N LEU A 32 -2.40 -14.33 -9.67
CA LEU A 32 -2.93 -13.18 -8.96
C LEU A 32 -2.37 -11.89 -9.53
N ARG A 33 -3.27 -10.99 -9.90
CA ARG A 33 -2.98 -9.65 -10.45
C ARG A 33 -3.44 -8.53 -9.54
N LYS A 34 -4.47 -8.78 -8.73
CA LYS A 34 -5.06 -7.78 -7.85
C LYS A 34 -5.38 -8.34 -6.47
N VAL A 35 -5.06 -7.56 -5.45
CA VAL A 35 -5.45 -7.85 -4.06
C VAL A 35 -6.04 -6.62 -3.38
N ASN A 36 -7.13 -6.82 -2.66
CA ASN A 36 -7.70 -5.85 -1.74
C ASN A 36 -7.54 -6.36 -0.29
N LEU A 37 -6.76 -5.63 0.50
CA LEU A 37 -6.40 -5.92 1.89
C LEU A 37 -6.94 -4.85 2.85
N SER A 38 -7.93 -4.08 2.41
CA SER A 38 -8.45 -2.95 3.17
C SER A 38 -9.04 -3.38 4.52
N GLY A 39 -8.88 -2.58 5.57
CA GLY A 39 -9.39 -2.89 6.91
C GLY A 39 -8.66 -4.03 7.63
N LEU A 40 -7.54 -4.51 7.08
CA LEU A 40 -6.67 -5.47 7.75
C LEU A 40 -5.59 -4.76 8.58
N ASP A 41 -5.27 -5.38 9.71
CA ASP A 41 -4.17 -4.99 10.60
C ASP A 41 -2.92 -5.82 10.30
N TYR A 42 -1.74 -5.32 10.69
CA TYR A 42 -0.45 -6.02 10.57
C TYR A 42 -0.13 -6.55 9.15
N ILE A 43 -0.47 -5.78 8.12
CA ILE A 43 -0.42 -6.21 6.71
C ILE A 43 1.00 -6.37 6.12
N ALA A 44 2.04 -5.85 6.78
CA ALA A 44 3.38 -5.76 6.20
C ALA A 44 3.95 -7.13 5.77
N GLU A 45 3.82 -8.14 6.64
CA GLU A 45 4.32 -9.48 6.35
C GLU A 45 3.51 -10.18 5.25
N LEU A 46 2.18 -9.99 5.25
CA LEU A 46 1.31 -10.50 4.20
C LEU A 46 1.67 -9.89 2.84
N LEU A 47 1.87 -8.57 2.79
CA LEU A 47 2.25 -7.85 1.59
C LEU A 47 3.61 -8.33 1.04
N PHE A 48 4.60 -8.49 1.91
CA PHE A 48 5.92 -9.04 1.53
C PHE A 48 5.79 -10.43 0.91
N ARG A 49 5.01 -11.34 1.54
CA ARG A 49 4.77 -12.69 1.01
C ARG A 49 4.03 -12.66 -0.33
N LEU A 50 3.04 -11.78 -0.50
CA LEU A 50 2.30 -11.65 -1.75
C LEU A 50 3.22 -11.19 -2.88
N PHE A 51 4.04 -10.16 -2.68
CA PHE A 51 4.98 -9.70 -3.69
C PHE A 51 6.03 -10.75 -4.06
N LYS A 52 6.54 -11.48 -3.07
CA LYS A 52 7.52 -12.55 -3.29
C LYS A 52 6.93 -13.76 -4.03
N ASN A 53 5.67 -14.12 -3.76
CA ASN A 53 5.07 -15.37 -4.25
C ASN A 53 4.09 -15.19 -5.42
N CYS A 54 3.67 -13.97 -5.73
CA CYS A 54 2.71 -13.65 -6.78
C CYS A 54 3.37 -12.78 -7.86
N PRO A 55 4.11 -13.38 -8.81
CA PRO A 55 4.92 -12.62 -9.79
C PRO A 55 4.11 -11.85 -10.83
N LEU A 56 2.78 -12.01 -10.86
CA LEU A 56 1.87 -11.26 -11.72
C LEU A 56 1.10 -10.16 -10.98
N LEU A 57 1.37 -9.95 -9.68
CA LEU A 57 0.65 -8.97 -8.87
C LEU A 57 0.97 -7.55 -9.34
N GLU A 58 -0.06 -6.84 -9.76
CA GLU A 58 0.02 -5.53 -10.42
C GLU A 58 -0.77 -4.45 -9.66
N GLU A 59 -1.80 -4.84 -8.89
CA GLU A 59 -2.68 -3.93 -8.16
C GLU A 59 -2.81 -4.32 -6.68
N VAL A 60 -2.60 -3.35 -5.79
CA VAL A 60 -2.79 -3.52 -4.34
C VAL A 60 -3.64 -2.39 -3.79
N ILE A 61 -4.65 -2.74 -2.99
CA ILE A 61 -5.54 -1.80 -2.30
C ILE A 61 -5.40 -1.99 -0.78
N LEU A 62 -4.97 -0.93 -0.10
CA LEU A 62 -4.71 -0.85 1.34
C LEU A 62 -5.51 0.33 1.94
N LEU A 63 -6.85 0.24 1.97
CA LEU A 63 -7.69 1.28 2.56
C LEU A 63 -7.99 0.98 4.03
N ARG A 64 -8.07 2.00 4.88
CA ARG A 64 -8.41 1.88 6.30
C ARG A 64 -7.63 0.77 7.04
N CYS A 65 -6.38 0.50 6.65
CA CYS A 65 -5.52 -0.40 7.40
C CYS A 65 -5.04 0.31 8.66
N TYR A 66 -5.24 -0.30 9.83
CA TYR A 66 -4.75 0.24 11.09
C TYR A 66 -3.33 -0.27 11.37
N ASP A 67 -2.59 0.48 12.19
CA ASP A 67 -1.23 0.14 12.62
C ASP A 67 -0.28 -0.21 11.45
N ILE A 68 -0.30 0.62 10.39
CA ILE A 68 0.63 0.48 9.27
C ILE A 68 2.03 0.86 9.76
N ALA A 69 2.86 -0.13 10.04
CA ALA A 69 4.29 0.06 10.14
C ALA A 69 4.84 0.40 8.74
N TYR A 70 5.00 1.70 8.45
CA TYR A 70 5.49 2.18 7.15
C TYR A 70 6.79 1.49 6.72
N ASP A 71 7.70 1.19 7.65
CA ASP A 71 8.94 0.48 7.36
C ASP A 71 8.71 -0.95 6.85
N GLY A 72 7.70 -1.63 7.40
CA GLY A 72 7.28 -2.95 6.96
C GLY A 72 6.69 -2.91 5.54
N VAL A 73 5.79 -1.95 5.28
CA VAL A 73 5.23 -1.75 3.94
C VAL A 73 6.32 -1.32 2.95
N SER A 74 7.24 -0.44 3.35
CA SER A 74 8.39 -0.01 2.54
C SER A 74 9.24 -1.20 2.11
N SER A 75 9.54 -2.09 3.05
CA SER A 75 10.31 -3.31 2.78
C SER A 75 9.58 -4.23 1.81
N ALA A 76 8.25 -4.35 1.92
CA ALA A 76 7.44 -5.13 0.99
C ALA A 76 7.39 -4.52 -0.42
N LEU A 77 7.23 -3.20 -0.55
CA LEU A 77 7.18 -2.53 -1.86
C LEU A 77 8.46 -2.72 -2.69
N ARG A 78 9.61 -2.90 -2.04
CA ARG A 78 10.87 -3.20 -2.75
C ARG A 78 10.84 -4.55 -3.49
N GLU A 79 9.99 -5.47 -3.05
CA GLU A 79 9.80 -6.78 -3.70
C GLU A 79 8.72 -6.74 -4.80
N ALA A 80 8.21 -5.54 -5.15
CA ALA A 80 7.08 -5.36 -6.05
C ALA A 80 7.46 -4.78 -7.43
N PRO A 81 8.35 -5.43 -8.21
CA PRO A 81 8.90 -4.85 -9.45
C PRO A 81 7.87 -4.66 -10.57
N ARG A 82 6.64 -5.17 -10.42
CA ARG A 82 5.57 -5.09 -11.42
C ARG A 82 4.33 -4.33 -10.94
N LEU A 83 4.39 -3.71 -9.75
CA LEU A 83 3.25 -2.97 -9.24
C LEU A 83 2.97 -1.77 -10.15
N THR A 84 1.74 -1.70 -10.65
CA THR A 84 1.27 -0.63 -11.55
C THR A 84 0.24 0.27 -10.88
N SER A 85 -0.49 -0.24 -9.88
CA SER A 85 -1.47 0.50 -9.12
C SER A 85 -1.32 0.25 -7.63
N LEU A 86 -1.17 1.33 -6.87
CA LEU A 86 -1.19 1.32 -5.41
C LEU A 86 -2.28 2.26 -4.93
N THR A 87 -3.23 1.71 -4.18
CA THR A 87 -4.17 2.50 -3.37
C THR A 87 -3.80 2.34 -1.91
N PHE A 88 -3.61 3.45 -1.22
CA PHE A 88 -3.12 3.51 0.13
C PHE A 88 -3.82 4.64 0.89
N SER A 89 -4.41 4.31 2.04
CA SER A 89 -4.91 5.31 2.98
C SER A 89 -4.47 4.95 4.39
N THR A 90 -4.00 5.93 5.15
CA THR A 90 -3.85 5.76 6.60
C THR A 90 -5.22 5.59 7.26
N GLY A 91 -5.42 4.52 8.03
CA GLY A 91 -6.52 4.47 8.98
C GLY A 91 -6.35 5.56 10.03
N TYR A 92 -7.45 6.19 10.45
CA TYR A 92 -7.44 6.95 11.70
C TYR A 92 -7.14 5.95 12.82
N GLY A 93 -6.09 6.20 13.62
CA GLY A 93 -5.85 5.41 14.83
C GLY A 93 -7.08 5.42 15.75
N PRO A 94 -7.09 4.62 16.82
CA PRO A 94 -8.12 4.74 17.85
C PRO A 94 -8.27 6.21 18.22
N VAL A 95 -9.52 6.69 18.29
CA VAL A 95 -9.88 8.10 18.53
C VAL A 95 -9.23 8.67 19.81
N ASP A 96 -8.74 7.80 20.68
CA ASP A 96 -8.13 8.12 21.97
C ASP A 96 -6.60 8.33 21.91
N GLU A 97 -5.93 8.09 20.78
CA GLU A 97 -4.50 8.43 20.57
C GLU A 97 -4.37 9.67 19.67
N GLU A 98 -4.72 10.84 20.22
CA GLU A 98 -4.74 12.14 19.54
C GLU A 98 -3.38 12.64 19.00
N ASP A 99 -2.27 11.92 19.25
CA ASP A 99 -0.91 12.44 19.03
C ASP A 99 0.04 11.57 18.19
N ARG A 100 -0.38 10.38 17.72
CA ARG A 100 0.46 9.65 16.74
C ARG A 100 0.14 10.10 15.34
N GLU A 101 0.62 11.28 14.98
CA GLU A 101 0.67 11.71 13.59
C GLU A 101 1.53 10.72 12.78
N SER A 102 0.88 9.76 12.14
CA SER A 102 1.54 8.71 11.35
C SER A 102 1.91 9.28 9.97
N TYR A 103 3.01 10.02 9.93
CA TYR A 103 3.57 10.55 8.68
C TYR A 103 4.21 9.46 7.84
N ILE A 104 4.08 9.59 6.53
CA ILE A 104 4.86 8.80 5.56
C ILE A 104 6.36 8.98 5.86
N THR A 105 7.07 7.87 6.06
CA THR A 105 8.52 7.90 6.31
C THR A 105 9.31 8.15 5.03
N SER A 106 10.50 8.74 5.12
CA SER A 106 11.42 8.86 3.97
C SER A 106 11.75 7.51 3.34
N GLN A 107 11.74 6.44 4.15
CA GLN A 107 11.93 5.08 3.69
C GLN A 107 10.77 4.59 2.80
N PHE A 108 9.55 4.99 3.13
CA PHE A 108 8.39 4.73 2.29
C PHE A 108 8.47 5.51 0.98
N ILE A 109 8.82 6.80 1.04
CA ILE A 109 9.01 7.64 -0.15
C ILE A 109 10.02 6.98 -1.11
N ALA A 110 11.20 6.61 -0.59
CA ALA A 110 12.26 5.98 -1.38
C ALA A 110 11.79 4.65 -2.02
N SER A 111 11.01 3.86 -1.29
CA SER A 111 10.47 2.58 -1.81
C SER A 111 9.39 2.83 -2.86
N LEU A 112 8.54 3.83 -2.68
CA LEU A 112 7.50 4.21 -3.63
C LEU A 112 8.09 4.68 -4.96
N VAL A 113 9.07 5.59 -4.92
CA VAL A 113 9.71 6.11 -6.16
C VAL A 113 10.60 5.07 -6.86
N SER A 114 10.89 3.95 -6.20
CA SER A 114 11.57 2.81 -6.86
C SER A 114 10.65 2.04 -7.82
N LEU A 115 9.33 2.21 -7.75
CA LEU A 115 8.34 1.47 -8.53
C LEU A 115 8.21 2.02 -9.97
N LYS A 116 9.13 1.63 -10.86
CA LYS A 116 9.26 2.19 -12.22
C LYS A 116 8.06 1.94 -13.15
N TYR A 117 7.14 1.07 -12.78
CA TYR A 117 5.93 0.77 -13.55
C TYR A 117 4.66 1.33 -12.90
N LEU A 118 4.78 2.10 -11.81
CA LEU A 118 3.64 2.68 -11.12
C LEU A 118 2.97 3.74 -12.02
N THR A 119 1.76 3.45 -12.45
CA THR A 119 0.95 4.32 -13.31
C THR A 119 -0.26 4.92 -12.59
N SER A 120 -0.66 4.34 -11.47
CA SER A 120 -1.76 4.82 -10.62
C SER A 120 -1.34 4.83 -9.16
N LEU A 121 -1.42 6.00 -8.55
CA LEU A 121 -1.19 6.19 -7.12
C LEU A 121 -2.40 6.90 -6.51
N ASP A 122 -3.00 6.26 -5.52
CA ASP A 122 -4.11 6.81 -4.74
C ASP A 122 -3.68 6.89 -3.29
N LEU A 123 -3.59 8.12 -2.76
CA LEU A 123 -3.15 8.41 -1.39
C LEU A 123 -4.31 8.89 -0.51
N LEU A 124 -5.56 8.63 -0.89
CA LEU A 124 -6.77 9.14 -0.25
C LEU A 124 -6.68 9.14 1.29
N SER A 125 -7.04 10.26 1.92
CA SER A 125 -7.06 10.43 3.39
C SER A 125 -5.71 10.15 4.08
N THR A 126 -4.58 10.26 3.37
CA THR A 126 -3.23 10.14 3.94
C THR A 126 -2.65 11.51 4.27
N LYS A 127 -1.95 11.63 5.40
CA LYS A 127 -1.13 12.82 5.67
C LYS A 127 0.17 12.72 4.88
N ILE A 128 0.32 13.57 3.86
CA ILE A 128 1.49 13.58 2.97
C ILE A 128 2.34 14.83 3.19
N SER A 129 3.59 14.80 2.72
CA SER A 129 4.51 15.93 2.75
C SER A 129 4.84 16.43 1.34
N ASP A 130 5.31 17.68 1.25
CA ASP A 130 5.84 18.23 -0.02
C ASP A 130 7.05 17.43 -0.52
N GLU A 131 7.82 16.83 0.39
CA GLU A 131 8.94 15.94 0.06
C GLU A 131 8.47 14.72 -0.75
N LEU A 132 7.33 14.10 -0.40
CA LEU A 132 6.78 12.99 -1.16
C LEU A 132 6.46 13.42 -2.59
N LEU A 133 5.77 14.55 -2.75
CA LEU A 133 5.37 15.05 -4.06
C LEU A 133 6.59 15.43 -4.91
N PHE A 134 7.57 16.13 -4.32
CA PHE A 134 8.83 16.46 -4.99
C PHE A 134 9.58 15.20 -5.41
N SER A 135 9.63 14.18 -4.55
CA SER A 135 10.30 12.91 -4.87
C SER A 135 9.63 12.19 -6.03
N ILE A 136 8.29 12.15 -6.07
CA ILE A 136 7.53 11.58 -7.19
C ILE A 136 7.80 12.35 -8.49
N ALA A 137 7.74 13.68 -8.43
CA ALA A 137 7.96 14.55 -9.58
C ALA A 137 9.40 14.43 -10.13
N ASN A 138 10.40 14.46 -9.24
CA ASN A 138 11.81 14.38 -9.60
C ASN A 138 12.20 13.01 -10.15
N GLU A 139 11.57 11.93 -9.67
CA GLU A 139 11.83 10.59 -10.20
C GLU A 139 11.23 10.38 -11.61
N GLY A 140 10.18 11.12 -11.97
CA GLY A 140 9.54 10.99 -13.28
C GLY A 140 8.82 9.66 -13.48
N LEU A 141 8.11 9.19 -12.44
CA LEU A 141 7.28 7.98 -12.53
C LEU A 141 6.24 8.12 -13.66
N PRO A 142 5.86 7.02 -14.36
CA PRO A 142 4.89 7.05 -15.46
C PRO A 142 3.44 7.15 -14.95
N LEU A 143 3.19 7.97 -13.93
CA LEU A 143 1.88 8.17 -13.33
C LEU A 143 0.93 8.81 -14.34
N THR A 144 -0.18 8.13 -14.60
CA THR A 144 -1.34 8.63 -15.37
C THR A 144 -2.51 8.97 -14.45
N ARG A 145 -2.49 8.47 -13.21
CA ARG A 145 -3.48 8.77 -12.16
C ARG A 145 -2.76 9.04 -10.85
N LEU A 146 -3.00 10.23 -10.29
CA LEU A 146 -2.56 10.62 -8.96
C LEU A 146 -3.77 11.18 -8.20
N VAL A 147 -4.16 10.54 -7.11
CA VAL A 147 -5.31 10.97 -6.30
C VAL A 147 -4.84 11.44 -4.93
N LEU A 148 -5.19 12.70 -4.64
CA LEU A 148 -4.76 13.46 -3.47
C LEU A 148 -5.97 14.03 -2.68
N GLN A 149 -7.07 13.28 -2.63
CA GLN A 149 -8.30 13.72 -1.97
C GLN A 149 -8.24 13.57 -0.45
N ALA A 150 -8.90 14.49 0.26
CA ALA A 150 -9.05 14.48 1.73
C ALA A 150 -7.71 14.46 2.50
N LEU A 151 -6.68 15.10 1.94
CA LEU A 151 -5.34 15.15 2.52
C LEU A 151 -5.12 16.41 3.39
N GLY A 152 -4.17 16.32 4.32
CA GLY A 152 -3.58 17.46 5.03
C GLY A 152 -2.05 17.36 5.07
N GLY A 153 -1.35 18.45 5.40
CA GLY A 153 0.11 18.44 5.62
C GLY A 153 1.01 18.79 4.42
N TYR A 154 0.43 19.19 3.28
CA TYR A 154 1.18 19.54 2.07
C TYR A 154 0.68 20.86 1.44
N SER A 155 1.56 21.50 0.69
CA SER A 155 1.26 22.59 -0.23
C SER A 155 1.23 22.05 -1.67
N TYR A 156 0.53 22.72 -2.57
CA TYR A 156 0.51 22.31 -3.99
C TYR A 156 1.87 22.51 -4.70
N SER A 157 2.92 22.96 -3.99
CA SER A 157 4.26 23.27 -4.53
C SER A 157 5.03 22.07 -5.08
N GLY A 158 4.59 20.84 -4.80
CA GLY A 158 5.15 19.62 -5.43
C GLY A 158 4.44 19.19 -6.72
N ILE A 159 3.36 19.85 -7.11
CA ILE A 159 2.55 19.54 -8.31
C ILE A 159 2.70 20.61 -9.39
N PHE A 160 3.01 21.86 -8.99
CA PHE A 160 3.16 23.01 -9.87
C PHE A 160 4.58 23.56 -9.87
#